data_AF-A0A2P2LQ41-F1
#
_entry.id   AF-A0A2P2LQ41-F1
#
_cell.length_a   1.000
_cell.length_b   1.000
_cell.length_c   1.000
_cell.angle_alpha   90.00
_cell.angle_beta   90.00
_cell.angle_gamma   90.00
#
_symmetry.space_group_name_H-M   'P 1'
#
loop_
_entity.id
_entity.type
_entity.pdbx_description
1 polymer ?
#
loop_
_entity_poly.entity_id
_entity_poly.type
_entity_poly.pdbx_seq_one_letter_code
_entity_poly.pdbx_strand_id
1 'polypeptide(L)'
;MAGFLLGLVLFLLGFILPPSDGIGLVVDASVFHESFLAGGIAKFLLGNVLKEGTPISVNPLVIWAWAGLLINAINSIPAGELDGGRISFALWGRKVSARLTGASIVLLGLSSLFNDVAFYWVVLIFFLQRGPIAPLSEEITDPDDKYVTLGITVLLMGLLVCLPYPFPFTDEAITSFR
;
A
#
# COMPACT_ATOMS: atom_id res chain seq x y z
N MET A 1 -8.83 9.20 0.61
CA MET A 1 -7.74 10.20 0.81
C MET A 1 -7.52 10.57 2.28
N ALA A 2 -8.55 10.96 3.05
CA ALA A 2 -8.38 11.34 4.47
C ALA A 2 -7.70 10.24 5.32
N GLY A 3 -8.06 8.96 5.10
CA GLY A 3 -7.40 7.83 5.76
C GLY A 3 -5.90 7.73 5.46
N PHE A 4 -5.49 7.91 4.21
CA PHE A 4 -4.07 7.95 3.84
C PHE A 4 -3.34 9.13 4.47
N LEU A 5 -3.93 10.33 4.44
CA LEU A 5 -3.31 11.51 5.05
C LEU A 5 -3.11 11.34 6.55
N LEU A 6 -4.15 10.86 7.25
CA LEU A 6 -4.07 10.59 8.68
C LEU A 6 -3.02 9.52 8.98
N GLY A 7 -3.03 8.41 8.24
CA GLY A 7 -2.04 7.34 8.38
C GLY A 7 -0.61 7.85 8.15
N LEU A 8 -0.40 8.69 7.12
CA LEU A 8 0.92 9.24 6.81
C LEU A 8 1.40 10.21 7.90
N VAL A 9 0.53 11.07 8.41
CA VAL A 9 0.86 11.98 9.52
C VAL A 9 1.23 11.19 10.77
N LEU A 10 0.45 10.17 11.14
CA LEU A 10 0.75 9.32 12.29
C LEU A 10 2.06 8.53 12.09
N PHE A 11 2.32 8.07 10.87
CA PHE A 11 3.55 7.35 10.52
C PHE A 11 4.78 8.25 10.70
N LEU A 12 4.74 9.48 10.20
CA LEU A 12 5.81 10.47 10.39
C LEU A 12 5.97 10.85 11.87
N LEU A 13 4.86 11.07 12.58
CA LEU A 13 4.90 11.36 14.02
C LEU A 13 5.52 10.21 14.82
N GLY A 14 5.29 8.95 14.40
CA GLY A 14 5.91 7.78 15.02
C GLY A 14 7.44 7.78 14.94
N PHE A 15 8.03 8.35 13.89
CA PHE A 15 9.50 8.49 13.81
C PHE A 15 10.04 9.67 14.62
N ILE A 16 9.24 10.72 14.82
CA ILE A 16 9.65 11.93 15.53
C ILE A 16 9.48 11.77 17.05
N LEU A 17 8.43 11.07 17.49
CA LEU A 17 8.09 10.91 18.90
C LEU A 17 8.87 9.76 19.54
N PRO A 18 9.52 9.99 20.69
CA PRO A 18 10.17 8.91 21.43
C PRO A 18 9.14 7.86 21.87
N PRO A 19 9.53 6.58 21.98
CA PRO A 19 8.61 5.54 22.45
C PRO A 19 8.11 5.81 23.86
N SER A 20 6.81 5.60 24.10
CA SER A 20 6.16 5.82 25.40
C SER A 20 6.80 5.02 26.54
N ASP A 21 7.29 3.83 26.22
CA ASP A 21 7.80 2.87 27.19
C ASP A 21 9.33 2.98 27.35
N GLY A 22 9.98 3.92 26.65
CA GLY A 22 11.43 4.15 26.66
C GLY A 22 12.26 3.13 25.87
N ILE A 23 11.75 1.90 25.69
CA ILE A 23 12.44 0.80 24.99
C ILE A 23 12.10 0.78 23.49
N GLY A 24 10.86 1.12 23.15
CA GLY A 24 10.30 1.03 21.80
C GLY A 24 10.10 -0.41 21.30
N LEU A 25 9.54 -0.53 20.09
CA LEU A 25 9.36 -1.79 19.41
C LEU A 25 10.59 -2.08 18.58
N VAL A 26 11.28 -3.17 18.90
CA VAL A 26 12.46 -3.61 18.16
C VAL A 26 11.99 -4.40 16.94
N VAL A 27 12.23 -3.86 15.74
CA VAL A 27 11.88 -4.47 14.47
C VAL A 27 13.10 -4.55 13.56
N ASP A 28 13.14 -5.60 12.74
CA ASP A 28 14.15 -5.73 11.71
C ASP A 28 13.89 -4.72 10.57
N ALA A 29 14.96 -4.14 10.02
CA ALA A 29 14.88 -3.22 8.88
C ALA A 29 14.14 -3.83 7.67
N SER A 30 14.17 -5.15 7.50
CA SER A 30 13.43 -5.90 6.47
C SER A 30 11.92 -5.62 6.47
N VAL A 31 11.30 -5.29 7.61
CA VAL A 31 9.87 -4.96 7.67
C VAL A 31 9.52 -3.76 6.78
N PHE A 32 10.44 -2.81 6.62
CA PHE A 32 10.23 -1.66 5.75
C PHE A 32 10.37 -1.99 4.25
N HIS A 33 10.85 -3.18 3.88
CA HIS A 33 10.86 -3.64 2.49
C HIS A 33 9.47 -4.03 1.99
N GLU A 34 8.52 -4.29 2.89
CA GLU A 34 7.15 -4.68 2.53
C GLU A 34 6.35 -3.54 1.89
N SER A 35 6.85 -2.30 1.95
CA SER A 35 6.15 -1.14 1.41
C SER A 35 7.11 -0.08 0.89
N PHE A 36 6.96 0.32 -0.37
CA PHE A 36 7.81 1.30 -1.02
C PHE A 36 7.72 2.66 -0.32
N LEU A 37 6.50 3.07 0.08
CA LEU A 37 6.30 4.31 0.82
C LEU A 37 6.93 4.24 2.22
N ALA A 38 6.71 3.15 2.96
CA ALA A 38 7.27 3.00 4.30
C ALA A 38 8.81 2.92 4.26
N GLY A 39 9.37 2.11 3.36
CA GLY A 39 10.81 1.98 3.13
C GLY A 39 11.46 3.25 2.63
N GLY A 40 10.81 3.99 1.73
CA GLY A 40 11.30 5.28 1.25
C GLY A 40 11.38 6.33 2.36
N ILE A 41 10.33 6.45 3.18
CA ILE A 41 10.30 7.37 4.33
C ILE A 41 11.31 6.92 5.40
N ALA A 42 11.36 5.63 5.71
CA ALA A 42 12.31 5.08 6.68
C ALA A 42 13.76 5.36 6.24
N LYS A 43 14.11 5.12 4.97
CA LYS A 43 15.43 5.42 4.43
C LYS A 43 15.75 6.91 4.48
N PHE A 44 14.77 7.77 4.19
CA PHE A 44 14.95 9.22 4.26
C PHE A 44 15.19 9.73 5.69
N LEU A 45 14.46 9.21 6.68
CA LEU A 45 14.54 9.66 8.07
C LEU A 45 15.68 9.02 8.87
N LEU A 46 15.90 7.71 8.70
CA LEU A 46 16.90 6.95 9.45
C LEU A 46 18.27 6.93 8.76
N GLY A 47 18.32 7.15 7.45
CA GLY A 47 19.57 7.20 6.67
C GLY A 47 20.43 5.96 6.88
N ASN A 48 21.69 6.17 7.27
CA ASN A 48 22.70 5.12 7.46
C ASN A 48 22.46 4.21 8.68
N VAL A 49 21.49 4.56 9.55
CA VAL A 49 21.07 3.71 10.69
C VAL A 49 20.21 2.55 10.20
N LEU A 50 19.53 2.73 9.06
CA LEU A 50 18.72 1.68 8.43
C LEU A 50 19.64 0.72 7.66
N LYS A 51 20.10 -0.32 8.35
CA LYS A 51 20.91 -1.39 7.76
C LYS A 51 20.19 -2.72 7.83
N GLU A 52 20.37 -3.55 6.81
CA GLU A 52 19.81 -4.90 6.79
C GLU A 52 20.38 -5.73 7.96
N GLY A 53 19.50 -6.51 8.61
CA GLY A 53 19.86 -7.36 9.76
C GLY A 53 20.17 -6.61 11.05
N THR A 54 20.08 -5.28 11.07
CA THR A 54 20.21 -4.50 12.31
C THR A 54 18.83 -4.23 12.89
N PRO A 55 18.55 -4.69 14.12
CA PRO A 55 17.29 -4.38 14.79
C PRO A 55 17.24 -2.89 15.15
N ILE A 56 16.13 -2.24 14.79
CA ILE A 56 15.90 -0.81 15.06
C ILE A 56 14.74 -0.69 16.04
N SER A 57 14.93 0.11 17.08
CA SER A 57 13.84 0.48 17.97
C SER A 57 13.04 1.63 17.34
N VAL A 58 11.75 1.38 17.08
CA VAL A 58 10.81 2.37 16.56
C VAL A 58 9.64 2.54 17.52
N ASN A 59 8.96 3.68 17.45
CA ASN A 59 7.73 3.87 18.18
C ASN A 59 6.66 2.88 17.64
N PRO A 60 5.92 2.15 18.50
CA PRO A 60 4.83 1.28 18.06
C PRO A 60 3.84 1.98 17.13
N LEU A 61 3.65 3.29 17.28
CA LEU A 61 2.82 4.12 16.40
C LEU A 61 3.18 3.98 14.91
N VAL A 62 4.45 3.76 14.57
CA VAL A 62 4.91 3.54 13.19
C VAL A 62 4.23 2.30 12.60
N ILE A 63 4.20 1.19 13.33
CA ILE A 63 3.59 -0.06 12.87
C ILE A 63 2.07 0.07 12.78
N TRP A 64 1.44 0.69 13.78
CA TRP A 64 -0.01 0.95 13.75
C TRP A 64 -0.43 1.84 12.59
N ALA A 65 0.32 2.91 12.34
CA ALA A 65 0.07 3.83 11.23
C ALA A 65 0.30 3.16 9.87
N TRP A 66 1.36 2.35 9.75
CA TRP A 66 1.62 1.55 8.55
C TRP A 66 0.51 0.54 8.28
N ALA A 67 0.01 -0.17 9.30
CA ALA A 67 -1.13 -1.07 9.14
C ALA A 67 -2.39 -0.32 8.66
N GLY A 68 -2.64 0.88 9.19
CA GLY A 68 -3.73 1.74 8.71
C GLY A 68 -3.55 2.19 7.25
N LEU A 69 -2.33 2.55 6.85
CA LEU A 69 -1.99 2.86 5.45
C LEU A 69 -2.22 1.64 4.55
N LEU A 70 -1.82 0.44 4.99
CA LEU A 70 -1.98 -0.81 4.26
C LEU A 70 -3.46 -1.15 4.04
N ILE A 71 -4.31 -0.99 5.06
CA ILE A 71 -5.76 -1.22 4.93
C ILE A 71 -6.36 -0.25 3.88
N ASN A 72 -5.99 1.03 3.93
CA ASN A 72 -6.43 2.00 2.92
C ASN A 72 -5.90 1.66 1.52
N ALA A 73 -4.68 1.14 1.44
CA ALA A 73 -4.04 0.72 0.19
C ALA A 73 -4.75 -0.48 -0.45
N ILE A 74 -5.06 -1.50 0.33
CA ILE A 74 -5.85 -2.66 -0.11
C ILE A 74 -7.21 -2.20 -0.63
N ASN A 75 -7.89 -1.30 0.08
CA ASN A 75 -9.18 -0.75 -0.37
C ASN A 75 -9.07 0.10 -1.65
N SER A 76 -7.87 0.59 -1.98
CA SER A 76 -7.60 1.37 -3.17
C SER A 76 -7.17 0.52 -4.37
N ILE A 77 -7.08 -0.81 -4.23
CA ILE A 77 -6.80 -1.71 -5.35
C ILE A 77 -7.97 -1.63 -6.36
N PRO A 78 -7.70 -1.49 -7.67
CA PRO A 78 -8.74 -1.37 -8.68
C PRO A 78 -9.40 -2.73 -8.98
N ALA A 79 -10.10 -3.30 -8.01
CA ALA A 79 -10.76 -4.59 -8.10
C ALA A 79 -12.20 -4.54 -7.56
N GLY A 80 -13.17 -4.87 -8.43
CA GLY A 80 -14.56 -5.11 -8.03
C GLY A 80 -15.23 -3.90 -7.36
N GLU A 81 -15.88 -4.15 -6.22
CA GLU A 81 -16.60 -3.12 -5.44
C GLU A 81 -15.75 -2.28 -4.49
N LEU A 82 -14.44 -2.54 -4.42
CA LEU A 82 -13.52 -1.73 -3.62
C LEU A 82 -13.58 -0.25 -4.02
N ASP A 83 -13.16 0.63 -3.11
CA ASP A 83 -13.06 2.06 -3.38
C ASP A 83 -12.18 2.32 -4.62
N GLY A 84 -11.07 1.58 -4.77
CA GLY A 84 -10.24 1.64 -5.98
C GLY A 84 -10.94 1.18 -7.25
N GLY A 85 -11.81 0.16 -7.14
CA GLY A 85 -12.66 -0.30 -8.24
C GLY A 85 -13.65 0.77 -8.68
N ARG A 86 -14.35 1.39 -7.73
CA ARG A 86 -15.29 2.50 -7.97
C ARG A 86 -14.60 3.76 -8.51
N ILE A 87 -13.43 4.10 -7.99
CA ILE A 87 -12.61 5.21 -8.50
C ILE A 87 -12.18 4.90 -9.93
N SER A 88 -11.63 3.72 -10.21
CA SER A 88 -11.21 3.36 -11.58
C SER A 88 -12.38 3.36 -12.57
N PHE A 89 -13.57 2.98 -12.12
CA PHE A 89 -14.79 3.01 -12.89
C PHE A 89 -15.24 4.44 -13.21
N ALA A 90 -15.23 5.34 -12.22
CA ALA A 90 -15.57 6.74 -12.42
C ALA A 90 -14.58 7.48 -13.34
N LEU A 91 -13.29 7.11 -13.31
CA LEU A 91 -12.25 7.78 -14.10
C LEU A 91 -12.17 7.31 -15.56
N TRP A 92 -12.27 5.99 -15.79
CA TRP A 92 -11.99 5.40 -17.10
C TRP A 92 -13.16 4.58 -17.67
N GLY A 93 -14.30 4.56 -16.98
CA GLY A 93 -15.49 3.85 -17.37
C GLY A 93 -15.39 2.33 -17.27
N ARG A 94 -16.48 1.67 -17.68
CA ARG A 94 -16.72 0.24 -17.45
C ARG A 94 -15.69 -0.69 -18.10
N LYS A 95 -15.26 -0.38 -19.32
CA LYS A 95 -14.34 -1.26 -20.08
C LYS A 95 -12.95 -1.31 -19.45
N VAL A 96 -12.42 -0.16 -19.01
CA VAL A 96 -11.08 -0.08 -18.42
C VAL A 96 -11.10 -0.62 -17.00
N SER A 97 -12.09 -0.25 -16.19
CA SER A 97 -12.23 -0.76 -14.83
C SER A 97 -12.37 -2.28 -14.75
N ALA A 98 -13.14 -2.90 -15.67
CA ALA A 98 -13.24 -4.36 -15.76
C ALA A 98 -11.90 -5.03 -16.12
N ARG A 99 -11.10 -4.41 -17.01
CA ARG A 99 -9.76 -4.91 -17.36
C ARG A 99 -8.78 -4.77 -16.19
N LEU A 100 -8.82 -3.65 -15.46
CA LEU A 100 -8.00 -3.43 -14.27
C LEU A 100 -8.36 -4.44 -13.17
N THR A 101 -9.65 -4.66 -12.93
CA THR A 101 -10.12 -5.68 -11.98
C THR A 101 -9.62 -7.07 -12.38
N GLY A 102 -9.74 -7.43 -13.66
CA GLY A 102 -9.22 -8.69 -14.18
C GLY A 102 -7.70 -8.82 -13.98
N ALA A 103 -6.94 -7.77 -14.28
CA ALA A 103 -5.49 -7.74 -14.10
C ALA A 103 -5.11 -7.88 -12.61
N SER A 104 -5.77 -7.16 -11.70
CA SER A 104 -5.54 -7.26 -10.27
C SER A 104 -5.83 -8.66 -9.74
N ILE A 105 -6.92 -9.30 -10.16
CA ILE A 105 -7.25 -10.68 -9.76
C ILE A 105 -6.22 -11.67 -10.32
N VAL A 106 -5.76 -11.51 -11.57
CA VAL A 106 -4.73 -12.38 -12.15
C VAL A 106 -3.40 -12.23 -11.41
N LEU A 107 -2.98 -10.99 -11.11
CA LEU A 107 -1.76 -10.73 -10.35
C LEU A 107 -1.82 -11.31 -8.93
N LEU A 108 -2.94 -11.11 -8.24
CA LEU A 108 -3.17 -11.72 -6.92
C LEU A 108 -3.21 -13.25 -7.02
N GLY A 109 -3.83 -13.81 -8.06
CA GLY A 109 -3.84 -15.25 -8.33
C GLY A 109 -2.45 -15.82 -8.54
N LEU A 110 -1.59 -15.12 -9.29
CA LEU A 110 -0.18 -15.50 -9.45
C LEU A 110 0.58 -15.38 -8.13
N SER A 111 0.33 -14.33 -7.34
CA SER A 111 0.93 -14.14 -6.02
C SER A 111 0.54 -15.25 -5.03
N SER A 112 -0.68 -15.77 -5.12
CA SER A 112 -1.17 -16.88 -4.28
C SER A 112 -0.40 -18.18 -4.44
N LEU A 113 0.32 -18.37 -5.56
CA LEU A 113 1.18 -19.55 -5.78
C LEU A 113 2.44 -19.52 -4.91
N PHE A 114 2.81 -18.36 -4.39
CA PHE A 114 4.03 -18.15 -3.62
C PHE A 114 3.76 -17.77 -2.15
N ASN A 115 2.52 -17.41 -1.81
CA ASN A 115 2.18 -16.94 -0.47
C ASN A 115 0.75 -17.35 -0.08
N ASP A 116 0.62 -18.12 1.00
CA ASP A 116 -0.66 -18.57 1.55
C ASP A 116 -1.58 -17.40 1.94
N VAL A 117 -1.01 -16.29 2.43
CA VAL A 117 -1.75 -15.06 2.75
C VAL A 117 -2.39 -14.47 1.49
N ALA A 118 -1.68 -14.46 0.37
CA ALA A 118 -2.22 -13.99 -0.90
C ALA A 118 -3.36 -14.88 -1.39
N PHE A 119 -3.31 -16.21 -1.14
CA PHE A 119 -4.42 -17.11 -1.43
C PHE A 119 -5.70 -16.73 -0.67
N TYR A 120 -5.61 -16.45 0.64
CA TYR A 120 -6.76 -15.99 1.42
C TYR A 120 -7.35 -14.70 0.85
N TRP A 121 -6.51 -13.74 0.46
CA TRP A 121 -6.96 -12.49 -0.15
C TRP A 121 -7.60 -12.69 -1.52
N VAL A 122 -7.08 -13.58 -2.37
CA VAL A 122 -7.70 -13.94 -3.66
C VAL A 122 -9.10 -14.48 -3.44
N VAL A 123 -9.27 -15.41 -2.50
CA VAL A 123 -10.57 -16.00 -2.18
C VAL A 123 -11.53 -14.90 -1.70
N LEU A 124 -11.11 -14.06 -0.75
CA LEU A 124 -11.96 -12.97 -0.25
C LEU A 124 -12.37 -11.99 -1.35
N ILE A 125 -11.43 -11.52 -2.17
CA ILE A 125 -11.71 -10.58 -3.26
C ILE A 125 -12.62 -11.23 -4.30
N PHE A 126 -12.37 -12.48 -4.68
CA PHE A 126 -13.16 -13.19 -5.67
C PHE A 126 -14.61 -13.38 -5.24
N PHE A 127 -14.84 -13.72 -3.96
CA PHE A 127 -16.19 -13.99 -3.45
C PHE A 127 -16.94 -12.75 -2.96
N LEU A 128 -16.27 -11.82 -2.27
CA LEU A 128 -16.94 -10.65 -1.66
C LEU A 128 -17.05 -9.47 -2.62
N GLN A 129 -16.22 -9.38 -3.65
CA GLN A 129 -16.16 -8.19 -4.51
C GLN A 129 -16.70 -8.41 -5.93
N ARG A 130 -17.24 -9.61 -6.22
CA ARG A 130 -18.01 -9.89 -7.44
C ARG A 130 -19.47 -9.46 -7.26
N GLY A 131 -19.71 -8.15 -7.23
CA GLY A 131 -21.05 -7.58 -7.37
C GLY A 131 -21.30 -7.07 -8.79
N PRO A 132 -22.53 -7.20 -9.32
CA PRO A 132 -22.90 -6.51 -10.55
C PRO A 132 -22.76 -5.00 -10.34
N ILE A 133 -21.86 -4.35 -11.08
CA ILE A 133 -21.72 -2.89 -11.06
C ILE A 133 -23.06 -2.29 -11.50
N ALA A 134 -23.83 -1.77 -10.54
CA ALA A 134 -25.08 -1.08 -10.80
C ALA A 134 -24.80 0.13 -11.71
N PRO A 135 -25.67 0.43 -12.69
CA PRO A 135 -25.48 1.58 -13.55
C PRO A 135 -25.45 2.83 -12.68
N LEU A 136 -24.29 3.49 -12.60
CA LEU A 136 -24.12 4.74 -11.89
C LEU A 136 -24.53 5.89 -12.81
N SER A 137 -25.24 6.87 -12.26
CA SER A 137 -25.63 8.11 -12.95
C SER A 137 -24.44 8.84 -13.59
N GLU A 138 -23.26 8.69 -12.99
CA GLU A 138 -21.98 9.25 -13.42
C GLU A 138 -21.39 8.59 -14.67
N GLU A 139 -22.03 7.56 -15.26
CA GLU A 139 -21.65 7.07 -16.60
C GLU A 139 -21.97 8.10 -17.71
N ILE A 140 -22.79 9.11 -17.42
CA ILE A 140 -23.32 10.06 -18.41
C ILE A 140 -22.50 11.37 -18.42
N THR A 141 -21.81 11.71 -17.33
CA THR A 141 -21.10 12.99 -17.16
C THR A 141 -19.62 12.73 -16.88
N ASP A 142 -18.74 13.42 -17.61
CA ASP A 142 -17.30 13.31 -17.37
C ASP A 142 -16.93 13.93 -16.01
N PRO A 143 -16.02 13.30 -15.24
CA PRO A 143 -15.59 13.82 -13.95
C PRO A 143 -14.77 15.10 -14.12
N ASP A 144 -14.98 16.08 -13.22
CA ASP A 144 -14.18 17.31 -13.16
C ASP A 144 -12.70 16.97 -12.86
N ASP A 145 -11.77 17.73 -13.45
CA ASP A 145 -10.31 17.51 -13.41
C ASP A 145 -9.77 17.39 -11.97
N LYS A 146 -10.41 18.09 -11.02
CA LYS A 146 -10.09 18.00 -9.59
C LYS A 146 -10.32 16.61 -9.03
N TYR A 147 -11.46 16.00 -9.34
CA TYR A 147 -11.79 14.65 -8.87
C TYR A 147 -10.96 13.59 -9.59
N VAL A 148 -10.62 13.83 -10.86
CA VAL A 148 -9.67 13.00 -11.61
C VAL A 148 -8.32 12.95 -10.89
N THR A 149 -7.77 14.12 -10.59
CA THR A 149 -6.48 14.24 -9.89
C THR A 149 -6.50 13.57 -8.51
N LEU A 150 -7.58 13.76 -7.74
CA LEU A 150 -7.74 13.12 -6.43
C LEU A 150 -7.84 11.59 -6.53
N GLY A 151 -8.62 11.09 -7.49
CA GLY A 151 -8.78 9.65 -7.72
C GLY A 151 -7.46 8.98 -8.10
N ILE A 152 -6.71 9.57 -9.04
CA ILE A 152 -5.39 9.09 -9.44
C ILE A 152 -4.42 9.11 -8.25
N THR A 153 -4.44 10.17 -7.44
CA THR A 153 -3.57 10.28 -6.25
C THR A 153 -3.85 9.15 -5.25
N VAL A 154 -5.12 8.81 -5.01
CA VAL A 154 -5.51 7.71 -4.10
C VAL A 154 -5.04 6.36 -4.63
N LEU A 155 -5.25 6.09 -5.92
CA LEU A 155 -4.79 4.86 -6.56
C LEU A 155 -3.26 4.73 -6.51
N LEU A 156 -2.55 5.83 -6.75
CA LEU A 156 -1.09 5.89 -6.69
C LEU A 156 -0.55 5.71 -5.27
N MET A 157 -1.18 6.32 -4.26
CA MET A 157 -0.83 6.08 -2.85
C MET A 157 -1.02 4.62 -2.47
N GLY A 158 -2.14 4.01 -2.85
CA GLY A 158 -2.39 2.60 -2.60
C GLY A 158 -1.32 1.71 -3.25
N LEU A 159 -0.96 2.01 -4.50
CA LEU A 159 0.10 1.31 -5.21
C LEU A 159 1.45 1.42 -4.50
N LEU A 160 1.86 2.62 -4.08
CA LEU A 160 3.13 2.84 -3.38
C LEU A 160 3.18 2.17 -2.01
N VAL A 161 2.04 1.99 -1.34
CA VAL A 161 2.01 1.28 -0.07
C VAL A 161 2.09 -0.23 -0.27
N CYS A 162 1.40 -0.77 -1.28
CA CYS A 162 1.37 -2.23 -1.55
C CYS A 162 2.59 -2.76 -2.29
N LEU A 163 3.34 -1.93 -3.02
CA LEU A 163 4.56 -2.36 -3.70
C LEU A 163 5.68 -2.55 -2.69
N PRO A 164 6.45 -3.65 -2.74
CA PRO A 164 7.64 -3.79 -1.92
C PRO A 164 8.71 -2.79 -2.35
N TYR A 165 9.50 -2.33 -1.40
CA TYR A 165 10.67 -1.48 -1.66
C TYR A 165 11.77 -2.32 -2.34
N PRO A 166 12.24 -1.96 -3.55
CA PRO A 166 13.08 -2.84 -4.36
C PRO A 166 14.59 -2.69 -4.10
N PHE A 167 15.00 -1.71 -3.30
CA PHE A 167 16.41 -1.39 -3.11
C PHE A 167 16.90 -1.85 -1.74
N PRO A 168 18.14 -2.35 -1.62
CA PRO A 168 18.72 -2.61 -0.32
C PRO A 168 18.91 -1.31 0.46
N PHE A 169 18.84 -1.40 1.79
CA PHE A 169 19.01 -0.22 2.64
C PHE A 169 20.49 0.19 2.78
N THR A 170 21.42 -0.77 2.84
CA THR A 170 22.88 -0.55 2.74
C THR A 170 23.64 -1.83 2.38
N ASP A 171 24.72 -1.67 1.60
CA ASP A 171 25.55 -2.75 1.07
C ASP A 171 26.58 -3.30 2.08
N GLU A 172 26.27 -4.40 2.75
CA GLU A 172 27.30 -5.40 3.13
C GLU A 172 27.21 -6.67 2.27
N ALA A 173 26.11 -6.84 1.52
CA ALA A 173 25.91 -7.99 0.62
C ALA A 173 26.61 -7.87 -0.76
N ILE A 174 27.06 -6.67 -1.17
CA ILE A 174 27.73 -6.48 -2.47
C ILE A 174 29.23 -6.79 -2.41
N THR A 175 29.86 -6.74 -1.23
CA THR A 175 31.30 -6.97 -1.08
C THR A 175 31.71 -8.44 -0.92
N SER A 176 30.77 -9.38 -0.75
CA SER A 176 31.10 -10.81 -0.61
C SER A 176 31.16 -11.58 -1.94
N PHE A 177 30.86 -10.93 -3.07
CA PHE A 177 30.86 -11.54 -4.40
C PHE A 177 31.99 -11.02 -5.32
N ARG A 178 33.04 -10.41 -4.75
CA ARG A 178 34.23 -10.00 -5.50
C ARG A 178 35.50 -10.62 -4.93
#